data_AF-A0A4U0XKX4-F1
#
_entry.id   AF-A0A4U0XKX4-F1
#
_cell.length_a   1.000
_cell.length_b   1.000
_cell.length_c   1.000
_cell.angle_alpha   90.00
_cell.angle_beta   90.00
_cell.angle_gamma   90.00
#
_symmetry.space_group_name_H-M   'P 1'
#
loop_
_entity.id
_entity.type
_entity.pdbx_description
1 polymer ?
#
loop_
_entity_poly.entity_id
_entity_poly.type
_entity_poly.pdbx_seq_one_letter_code
_entity_poly.pdbx_strand_id
1 'polypeptide(L)'
;MDIPAHIIDAVHISSDASPPKRIKSTSGASRISPNSAHFSSHYQAPFAPVDDQSSQSDLEPEDYATDYTTPDASEMPDDVEEFRDREYPQLKGKTYLDHGGTTLYAKSLVEEFSADLISNLYGNPHSASTPSALAGHRVDTIRDRALRFFNADPEHFDLVFVANATAAIKLVIDCFKDHAAASNTPVWYGYHKDAHTSLVGIRESTKLHRCFATDEEVDIWINSGGLGGPRARQLGLFAYPGQSNMTGRRLPLNW
;
A
#
# COMPACT_ATOMS: atom_id res chain seq x y z
N MET A 1 -41.88 5.79 -6.16
CA MET A 1 -42.03 4.86 -5.00
C MET A 1 -41.95 5.72 -3.76
N ASP A 2 -43.06 5.86 -3.04
CA ASP A 2 -43.15 6.72 -1.87
C ASP A 2 -42.44 6.08 -0.68
N ILE A 3 -41.53 6.84 -0.06
CA ILE A 3 -40.81 6.45 1.14
C ILE A 3 -41.72 6.72 2.36
N PRO A 4 -41.99 5.74 3.22
CA PRO A 4 -42.87 5.92 4.39
C PRO A 4 -42.33 6.92 5.42
N ALA A 5 -43.23 7.73 6.00
CA ALA A 5 -42.93 8.84 6.90
C ALA A 5 -42.21 8.50 8.23
N HIS A 6 -42.04 7.22 8.58
CA HIS A 6 -41.29 6.82 9.78
C HIS A 6 -39.76 6.77 9.58
N ILE A 7 -39.27 7.05 8.37
CA ILE A 7 -37.85 7.09 8.03
C ILE A 7 -37.25 8.51 8.24
N ILE A 8 -38.08 9.53 8.49
CA ILE A 8 -37.64 10.93 8.55
C ILE A 8 -37.17 11.36 9.97
N ASP A 9 -37.54 10.64 11.04
CA ASP A 9 -37.28 11.09 12.42
C ASP A 9 -35.88 10.77 12.98
N ALA A 10 -35.01 10.11 12.24
CA ALA A 10 -33.64 9.81 12.71
C ALA A 10 -32.57 10.80 12.22
N VAL A 11 -32.93 11.81 11.43
CA VAL A 11 -32.00 12.85 10.96
C VAL A 11 -32.11 14.09 11.85
N HIS A 12 -31.60 13.97 13.08
CA HIS A 12 -31.19 15.11 13.89
C HIS A 12 -29.82 14.80 14.49
N ILE A 13 -28.75 15.08 13.73
CA ILE A 13 -27.42 15.19 14.28
C ILE A 13 -27.28 16.64 14.76
N SER A 14 -27.51 16.84 16.05
CA SER A 14 -27.24 18.07 16.76
C SER A 14 -25.77 18.45 16.62
N SER A 15 -25.52 19.65 16.11
CA SER A 15 -24.22 20.32 16.09
C SER A 15 -23.99 21.06 17.40
N ASP A 16 -23.73 20.36 18.50
CA ASP A 16 -23.02 20.93 19.66
C ASP A 16 -22.72 19.84 20.70
N ALA A 17 -21.45 19.49 20.90
CA ALA A 17 -21.03 18.71 22.06
C ALA A 17 -19.56 18.98 22.41
N SER A 18 -19.36 19.72 23.50
CA SER A 18 -18.07 19.92 24.16
C SER A 18 -17.46 18.58 24.65
N PRO A 19 -16.12 18.46 24.76
CA PRO A 19 -15.47 17.19 25.08
C PRO A 19 -15.76 16.73 26.52
N PRO A 20 -15.91 15.41 26.78
CA PRO A 20 -16.20 14.89 28.11
C PRO A 20 -14.96 14.94 29.02
N LYS A 21 -15.19 15.20 30.31
CA LYS A 21 -14.16 15.33 31.35
C LYS A 21 -13.50 13.98 31.68
N ARG A 22 -12.17 14.00 31.73
CA ARG A 22 -11.24 12.90 32.06
C ARG A 22 -11.53 12.27 33.45
N ILE A 23 -11.81 10.97 33.47
CA ILE A 23 -11.89 10.17 34.71
C ILE A 23 -10.46 9.77 35.13
N LYS A 24 -10.06 10.10 36.36
CA LYS A 24 -8.78 9.72 36.96
C LYS A 24 -8.86 8.28 37.50
N SER A 25 -7.99 7.38 37.04
CA SER A 25 -7.81 6.07 37.66
C SER A 25 -6.78 6.16 38.79
N THR A 26 -7.19 5.66 39.96
CA THR A 26 -6.38 5.59 41.18
C THR A 26 -5.53 4.31 41.21
N SER A 27 -4.28 4.48 41.61
CA SER A 27 -3.29 3.43 41.88
C SER A 27 -3.73 2.46 42.98
N GLY A 28 -3.69 1.16 42.71
CA GLY A 28 -3.79 0.10 43.72
C GLY A 28 -2.58 -0.82 43.64
N ALA A 29 -1.74 -0.80 44.68
CA ALA A 29 -0.61 -1.70 44.84
C ALA A 29 -1.06 -3.05 45.42
N SER A 30 -0.52 -4.17 44.91
CA SER A 30 -0.52 -5.43 45.66
C SER A 30 0.67 -6.34 45.30
N ARG A 31 1.63 -6.32 46.22
CA ARG A 31 2.42 -7.42 46.85
C ARG A 31 2.80 -8.68 46.03
N ILE A 32 4.11 -8.91 46.11
CA ILE A 32 4.93 -10.07 45.73
C ILE A 32 4.65 -11.30 46.60
N SER A 33 4.71 -12.51 46.02
CA SER A 33 5.38 -13.70 46.62
C SER A 33 5.55 -14.86 45.61
N PRO A 34 6.50 -15.78 45.85
CA PRO A 34 7.34 -16.39 44.82
C PRO A 34 6.96 -17.84 44.49
N ASN A 35 7.28 -18.30 43.28
CA ASN A 35 7.86 -19.64 43.14
C ASN A 35 8.56 -19.84 41.79
N SER A 36 9.74 -20.43 41.91
CA SER A 36 10.71 -20.79 40.87
C SER A 36 10.29 -22.01 40.07
N ALA A 37 10.60 -22.02 38.78
CA ALA A 37 11.00 -23.24 38.08
C ALA A 37 12.04 -22.89 37.01
N HIS A 38 13.25 -23.41 37.22
CA HIS A 38 14.39 -23.36 36.32
C HIS A 38 14.09 -24.07 35.00
N PHE A 39 14.45 -23.44 33.88
CA PHE A 39 14.83 -24.15 32.66
C PHE A 39 16.05 -23.44 32.04
N SER A 40 17.22 -24.04 32.21
CA SER A 40 18.45 -23.61 31.55
C SER A 40 18.44 -24.05 30.09
N SER A 41 18.68 -23.11 29.18
CA SER A 41 19.04 -23.38 27.79
C SER A 41 20.35 -22.62 27.51
N HIS A 42 21.45 -23.37 27.47
CA HIS A 42 22.74 -22.89 27.04
C HIS A 42 22.73 -22.76 25.51
N TYR A 43 22.79 -21.51 25.00
CA TYR A 43 23.31 -21.23 23.67
C TYR A 43 24.27 -20.04 23.77
N GLN A 44 25.54 -20.34 23.56
CA GLN A 44 26.67 -19.42 23.61
C GLN A 44 27.09 -19.13 22.17
N ALA A 45 26.82 -17.92 21.68
CA ALA A 45 27.29 -17.47 20.38
C ALA A 45 28.63 -16.73 20.53
N PRO A 46 29.69 -17.08 19.78
CA PRO A 46 30.97 -16.39 19.87
C PRO A 46 30.97 -15.10 19.03
N PHE A 47 31.34 -13.99 19.67
CA PHE A 47 31.66 -12.73 19.02
C PHE A 47 33.04 -12.81 18.35
N ALA A 48 33.14 -12.38 17.10
CA ALA A 48 34.40 -12.02 16.45
C ALA A 48 34.24 -10.63 15.80
N PRO A 49 35.19 -9.70 15.96
CA PRO A 49 35.14 -8.40 15.31
C PRO A 49 35.64 -8.53 13.86
N VAL A 50 34.95 -7.89 12.93
CA VAL A 50 35.36 -7.79 11.52
C VAL A 50 35.90 -6.38 11.29
N ASP A 51 37.15 -6.30 10.83
CA ASP A 51 37.87 -5.05 10.56
C ASP A 51 37.24 -4.25 9.41
N ASP A 52 37.22 -2.93 9.61
CA ASP A 52 36.75 -1.92 8.68
C ASP A 52 37.85 -1.61 7.64
N GLN A 53 37.61 -1.93 6.37
CA GLN A 53 38.45 -1.48 5.26
C GLN A 53 37.69 -0.44 4.44
N SER A 54 37.96 0.83 4.75
CA SER A 54 37.50 1.97 3.95
C SER A 54 38.13 1.92 2.56
N SER A 55 37.31 1.82 1.52
CA SER A 55 37.71 2.14 0.14
C SER A 55 37.04 3.45 -0.24
N GLN A 56 37.83 4.51 -0.38
CA GLN A 56 37.40 5.76 -0.96
C GLN A 56 37.15 5.56 -2.46
N SER A 57 35.95 5.86 -2.91
CA SER A 57 35.64 6.07 -4.33
C SER A 57 34.86 7.37 -4.46
N ASP A 58 35.42 8.27 -5.26
CA ASP A 58 34.88 9.60 -5.57
C ASP A 58 33.45 9.52 -6.09
N LEU A 59 32.52 10.14 -5.36
CA LEU A 59 31.12 10.30 -5.78
C LEU A 59 30.97 11.71 -6.36
N GLU A 60 30.84 11.77 -7.69
CA GLU A 60 30.21 12.91 -8.36
C GLU A 60 28.75 13.01 -7.87
N PRO A 61 28.24 14.20 -7.53
CA PRO A 61 26.88 14.34 -7.02
C PRO A 61 25.88 14.15 -8.17
N GLU A 62 25.30 12.96 -8.27
CA GLU A 62 24.08 12.75 -9.06
C GLU A 62 22.95 13.57 -8.41
N ASP A 63 22.43 14.53 -9.16
CA ASP A 63 21.41 15.48 -8.74
C ASP A 63 20.05 14.77 -8.71
N TYR A 64 19.71 14.15 -7.56
CA TYR A 64 18.41 13.51 -7.30
C TYR A 64 17.31 14.58 -7.10
N ALA A 65 17.01 15.34 -8.15
CA ALA A 65 15.88 16.26 -8.17
C ALA A 65 14.56 15.45 -8.24
N THR A 66 13.88 15.35 -7.09
CA THR A 66 12.62 14.62 -6.90
C THR A 66 11.42 15.53 -7.18
N ASP A 67 11.21 15.87 -8.46
CA ASP A 67 10.38 17.03 -8.86
C ASP A 67 8.84 16.84 -8.82
N TYR A 68 8.30 15.75 -8.25
CA TYR A 68 6.83 15.55 -8.25
C TYR A 68 6.24 14.95 -6.97
N THR A 69 7.02 14.81 -5.90
CA THR A 69 6.53 14.34 -4.58
C THR A 69 7.20 15.02 -3.40
N THR A 70 8.18 15.87 -3.65
CA THR A 70 8.79 16.69 -2.59
C THR A 70 7.88 17.89 -2.42
N PRO A 71 7.28 18.10 -1.22
CA PRO A 71 6.48 19.29 -0.97
C PRO A 71 7.32 20.54 -1.27
N ASP A 72 6.69 21.57 -1.85
CA ASP A 72 7.29 22.88 -1.97
C ASP A 72 7.82 23.29 -0.58
N ALA A 73 9.06 23.79 -0.51
CA ALA A 73 9.74 24.12 0.74
C ALA A 73 8.98 25.20 1.55
N SER A 74 7.98 25.85 0.96
CA SER A 74 7.05 26.77 1.62
C SER A 74 5.98 26.10 2.50
N GLU A 75 5.81 24.78 2.43
CA GLU A 75 4.96 23.98 3.34
C GLU A 75 5.85 23.05 4.19
N MET A 76 6.70 23.63 5.04
CA MET A 76 7.30 22.82 6.10
C MET A 76 6.17 22.35 7.02
N PRO A 77 5.96 21.03 7.20
CA PRO A 77 4.91 20.54 8.06
C PRO A 77 5.17 21.00 9.49
N ASP A 78 4.18 20.82 10.38
CA ASP A 78 4.40 20.76 11.84
C ASP A 78 5.78 20.14 12.15
N ASP A 79 6.47 20.66 13.17
CA ASP A 79 7.77 20.13 13.60
C ASP A 79 7.75 18.59 13.54
N VAL A 80 8.60 18.00 12.69
CA VAL A 80 8.61 16.55 12.41
C VAL A 80 8.71 15.76 13.72
N GLU A 81 9.38 16.34 14.72
CA GLU A 81 9.46 15.80 16.07
C GLU A 81 8.12 15.81 16.79
N GLU A 82 7.36 16.90 16.73
CA GLU A 82 6.00 16.98 17.27
C GLU A 82 5.05 15.99 16.57
N PHE A 83 5.10 15.92 15.24
CA PHE A 83 4.32 14.97 14.46
C PHE A 83 4.66 13.52 14.84
N ARG A 84 5.95 13.20 14.98
CA ARG A 84 6.41 11.87 15.41
C ARG A 84 5.95 11.53 16.81
N ASP A 85 6.06 12.46 17.76
CA ASP A 85 5.61 12.26 19.14
C ASP A 85 4.09 12.06 19.23
N ARG A 86 3.32 12.74 18.37
CA ARG A 86 1.86 12.63 18.31
C ARG A 86 1.37 11.35 17.62
N GLU A 87 1.84 11.09 16.39
CA GLU A 87 1.32 10.04 15.52
C GLU A 87 2.08 8.71 15.62
N TYR A 88 3.35 8.73 16.05
CA TYR A 88 4.21 7.56 16.09
C TYR A 88 4.93 7.39 17.44
N PRO A 89 4.23 7.43 18.60
CA PRO A 89 4.86 7.32 19.92
C PRO A 89 5.65 6.01 20.12
N GLN A 90 5.33 4.95 19.36
CA GLN A 90 6.06 3.68 19.37
C GLN A 90 7.51 3.79 18.86
N LEU A 91 7.85 4.87 18.14
CA LEU A 91 9.20 5.17 17.68
C LEU A 91 10.08 5.81 18.75
N LYS A 92 9.54 6.18 19.93
CA LYS A 92 10.33 6.83 20.97
C LYS A 92 11.53 5.96 21.38
N GLY A 93 12.74 6.49 21.18
CA GLY A 93 14.00 5.81 21.46
C GLY A 93 14.33 4.66 20.50
N LYS A 94 13.66 4.57 19.35
CA LYS A 94 13.87 3.55 18.31
C LYS A 94 14.04 4.21 16.95
N THR A 95 14.87 3.61 16.11
CA THR A 95 15.00 4.02 14.71
C THR A 95 14.48 2.89 13.84
N TYR A 96 13.48 3.16 13.01
CA TYR A 96 12.91 2.21 12.07
C TYR A 96 13.23 2.68 10.65
N LEU A 97 13.94 1.85 9.88
CA LEU A 97 14.40 2.18 8.52
C LEU A 97 13.85 1.21 7.46
N ASP A 98 13.01 0.24 7.86
CA ASP A 98 12.48 -0.81 6.97
C ASP A 98 11.15 -0.41 6.31
N HIS A 99 11.04 0.86 5.89
CA HIS A 99 9.83 1.40 5.25
C HIS A 99 9.60 0.84 3.83
N GLY A 100 10.63 0.26 3.20
CA GLY A 100 10.52 -0.38 1.90
C GLY A 100 9.73 -1.70 1.94
N GLY A 101 9.71 -2.39 3.09
CA GLY A 101 8.89 -3.58 3.29
C GLY A 101 7.46 -3.23 3.72
N THR A 102 7.31 -2.44 4.77
CA THR A 102 6.02 -1.89 5.21
C THR A 102 6.24 -0.62 6.01
N THR A 103 5.41 0.39 5.79
CA THR A 103 5.41 1.55 6.67
C THR A 103 4.63 1.28 7.97
N LEU A 104 4.86 2.12 8.97
CA LEU A 104 4.15 2.06 10.25
C LEU A 104 2.78 2.73 10.12
N TYR A 105 1.78 2.17 10.81
CA TYR A 105 0.48 2.82 10.96
C TYR A 105 0.60 4.02 11.92
N ALA A 106 -0.14 5.09 11.62
CA ALA A 106 -0.31 6.22 12.52
C ALA A 106 -1.22 5.84 13.69
N LYS A 107 -0.97 6.41 14.87
CA LYS A 107 -1.80 6.22 16.06
C LYS A 107 -3.25 6.63 15.81
N SER A 108 -3.45 7.82 15.24
CA SER A 108 -4.79 8.35 14.91
C SER A 108 -5.59 7.37 14.05
N LEU A 109 -4.98 6.80 13.00
CA LEU A 109 -5.62 5.83 12.12
C LEU A 109 -6.20 4.64 12.90
N VAL A 110 -5.43 4.08 13.83
CA VAL A 110 -5.88 2.94 14.63
C VAL A 110 -6.98 3.34 15.61
N GLU A 111 -6.82 4.48 16.30
CA GLU A 111 -7.80 4.95 17.29
C GLU A 111 -9.14 5.32 16.63
N GLU A 112 -9.11 6.06 15.54
CA GLU A 112 -10.31 6.47 14.80
C GLU A 112 -11.02 5.26 14.17
N PHE A 113 -10.28 4.37 13.51
CA PHE A 113 -10.87 3.16 12.93
C PHE A 113 -11.52 2.26 13.99
N SER A 114 -10.86 2.09 15.14
CA SER A 114 -11.41 1.30 16.24
C SER A 114 -12.66 1.94 16.83
N ALA A 115 -12.63 3.25 17.08
CA ALA A 115 -13.78 4.00 17.58
C ALA A 115 -14.96 3.93 16.61
N ASP A 116 -14.69 4.03 15.30
CA ASP A 116 -15.69 3.93 14.24
C ASP A 116 -16.37 2.54 14.22
N LEU A 117 -15.59 1.46 14.26
CA LEU A 117 -16.12 0.09 14.28
C LEU A 117 -16.90 -0.23 15.56
N ILE A 118 -16.50 0.32 16.71
CA ILE A 118 -17.19 0.08 17.99
C ILE A 118 -18.51 0.87 18.06
N SER A 119 -18.54 2.08 17.51
CA SER A 119 -19.70 2.98 17.59
C SER A 119 -20.74 2.74 16.51
N ASN A 120 -20.39 2.04 15.42
CA ASN A 120 -21.29 1.80 14.30
C ASN A 120 -21.54 0.31 14.09
N LEU A 121 -22.78 -0.02 13.69
CA LEU A 121 -23.13 -1.36 13.23
C LEU A 121 -23.02 -1.41 11.71
N TYR A 122 -21.98 -2.06 11.19
CA TYR A 122 -21.82 -2.32 9.76
C TYR A 122 -22.32 -3.72 9.41
N GLY A 123 -23.30 -3.78 8.51
CA GLY A 123 -23.81 -5.03 7.96
C GLY A 123 -23.05 -5.46 6.71
N ASN A 124 -23.36 -6.64 6.19
CA ASN A 124 -22.92 -7.04 4.86
C ASN A 124 -23.45 -6.03 3.82
N PRO A 125 -22.60 -5.34 3.04
CA PRO A 125 -23.00 -4.25 2.16
C PRO A 125 -23.97 -4.67 1.03
N HIS A 126 -24.16 -5.97 0.81
CA HIS A 126 -25.06 -6.49 -0.22
C HIS A 126 -26.42 -6.97 0.31
N SER A 127 -26.70 -6.79 1.59
CA SER A 127 -28.02 -7.13 2.18
C SER A 127 -28.96 -5.92 2.20
N ALA A 128 -30.27 -6.18 2.30
CA ALA A 128 -31.31 -5.14 2.35
C ALA A 128 -31.63 -4.74 3.80
N SER A 129 -30.67 -4.16 4.51
CA SER A 129 -30.84 -3.67 5.89
C SER A 129 -30.19 -2.29 6.09
N THR A 130 -30.61 -1.53 7.10
CA THR A 130 -30.01 -0.21 7.39
C THR A 130 -28.50 -0.29 7.65
N PRO A 131 -27.98 -1.23 8.48
CA PRO A 131 -26.54 -1.44 8.64
C PRO A 131 -25.81 -1.76 7.33
N SER A 132 -26.46 -2.47 6.41
CA SER A 132 -25.91 -2.81 5.10
C SER A 132 -25.83 -1.60 4.17
N ALA A 133 -26.87 -0.76 4.15
CA ALA A 133 -26.85 0.48 3.37
C ALA A 133 -25.76 1.44 3.86
N LEU A 134 -25.57 1.55 5.18
CA LEU A 134 -24.49 2.36 5.76
C LEU A 134 -23.11 1.86 5.33
N ALA A 135 -22.89 0.54 5.38
CA ALA A 135 -21.65 -0.08 4.92
C ALA A 135 -21.43 0.16 3.41
N GLY A 136 -22.46 -0.02 2.58
CA GLY A 136 -22.43 0.26 1.14
C GLY A 136 -22.04 1.71 0.82
N HIS A 137 -22.71 2.68 1.44
CA HIS A 137 -22.39 4.10 1.27
C HIS A 137 -20.97 4.45 1.69
N ARG A 138 -20.44 3.82 2.75
CA ARG A 138 -19.03 4.01 3.12
C ARG A 138 -18.07 3.46 2.07
N VAL A 139 -18.35 2.28 1.52
CA VAL A 139 -17.56 1.67 0.43
C VAL A 139 -17.57 2.58 -0.80
N ASP A 140 -18.72 3.15 -1.17
CA ASP A 140 -18.82 4.06 -2.31
C ASP A 140 -18.07 5.38 -2.04
N THR A 141 -18.22 5.94 -0.85
CA THR A 141 -17.51 7.17 -0.46
C THR A 141 -15.99 6.99 -0.49
N ILE A 142 -15.47 5.85 -0.02
CA ILE A 142 -14.03 5.60 -0.05
C ILE A 142 -13.54 5.32 -1.48
N ARG A 143 -14.37 4.71 -2.34
CA ARG A 143 -14.09 4.56 -3.76
C ARG A 143 -13.86 5.91 -4.44
N ASP A 144 -14.77 6.85 -4.25
CA ASP A 144 -14.67 8.20 -4.83
C ASP A 144 -13.49 9.00 -4.28
N ARG A 145 -13.16 8.83 -2.99
CA ARG A 145 -11.98 9.46 -2.39
C ARG A 145 -10.69 8.90 -2.97
N ALA A 146 -10.59 7.58 -3.16
CA ALA A 146 -9.40 6.95 -3.70
C ALA A 146 -9.20 7.27 -5.19
N LEU A 147 -10.26 7.31 -6.00
CA LEU A 147 -10.18 7.79 -7.38
C LEU A 147 -9.65 9.23 -7.45
N ARG A 148 -10.16 10.13 -6.63
CA ARG A 148 -9.66 11.50 -6.53
C ARG A 148 -8.20 11.58 -6.08
N PHE A 149 -7.79 10.74 -5.12
CA PHE A 149 -6.39 10.66 -4.68
C PHE A 149 -5.44 10.30 -5.82
N PHE A 150 -5.85 9.40 -6.72
CA PHE A 150 -5.09 9.02 -7.90
C PHE A 150 -5.33 9.93 -9.11
N ASN A 151 -6.10 11.02 -8.97
CA ASN A 151 -6.52 11.88 -10.08
C ASN A 151 -7.15 11.09 -11.24
N ALA A 152 -7.95 10.07 -10.92
CA ALA A 152 -8.62 9.19 -11.87
C ALA A 152 -10.11 9.55 -11.99
N ASP A 153 -10.56 9.85 -13.21
CA ASP A 153 -11.94 10.20 -13.49
C ASP A 153 -12.85 8.96 -13.43
N PRO A 154 -13.90 8.94 -12.58
CA PRO A 154 -14.85 7.81 -12.54
C PRO A 154 -15.60 7.56 -13.87
N GLU A 155 -15.60 8.51 -14.82
CA GLU A 155 -16.12 8.26 -16.17
C GLU A 155 -15.24 7.27 -16.97
N HIS A 156 -13.94 7.20 -16.66
CA HIS A 156 -12.96 6.42 -17.41
C HIS A 156 -12.31 5.30 -16.60
N PHE A 157 -12.36 5.38 -15.26
CA PHE A 157 -11.70 4.46 -14.37
C PHE A 157 -12.67 3.86 -13.35
N ASP A 158 -12.65 2.54 -13.26
CA ASP A 158 -13.23 1.79 -12.14
C ASP A 158 -12.18 1.57 -11.04
N LEU A 159 -12.64 1.46 -9.79
CA LEU A 159 -11.78 1.09 -8.66
C LEU A 159 -12.25 -0.21 -8.02
N VAL A 160 -11.34 -1.19 -8.05
CA VAL A 160 -11.53 -2.53 -7.50
C VAL A 160 -10.68 -2.69 -6.24
N PHE A 161 -11.34 -2.92 -5.10
CA PHE A 161 -10.63 -3.24 -3.86
C PHE A 161 -10.10 -4.68 -3.92
N VAL A 162 -8.80 -4.83 -3.66
CA VAL A 162 -8.10 -6.11 -3.57
C VAL A 162 -7.36 -6.21 -2.24
N ALA A 163 -6.95 -7.43 -1.86
CA ALA A 163 -6.26 -7.66 -0.58
C ALA A 163 -4.88 -6.98 -0.49
N ASN A 164 -4.15 -6.87 -1.60
CA ASN A 164 -2.84 -6.21 -1.69
C ASN A 164 -2.42 -6.06 -3.17
N ALA A 165 -1.28 -5.42 -3.42
CA ALA A 165 -0.73 -5.23 -4.77
C ALA A 165 -0.49 -6.55 -5.52
N THR A 166 0.01 -7.60 -4.85
CA THR A 166 0.21 -8.92 -5.47
C THR A 166 -1.11 -9.53 -5.93
N ALA A 167 -2.19 -9.38 -5.16
CA ALA A 167 -3.52 -9.85 -5.55
C ALA A 167 -4.08 -9.08 -6.76
N ALA A 168 -3.88 -7.75 -6.84
CA ALA A 168 -4.22 -6.97 -8.03
C ALA A 168 -3.44 -7.43 -9.27
N ILE A 169 -2.12 -7.58 -9.13
CA ILE A 169 -1.25 -8.08 -10.20
C ILE A 169 -1.73 -9.43 -10.71
N LYS A 170 -2.04 -10.35 -9.79
CA LYS A 170 -2.58 -11.68 -10.14
C LYS A 170 -3.93 -11.58 -10.84
N LEU A 171 -4.84 -10.75 -10.35
CA LEU A 171 -6.16 -10.55 -10.96
C LEU A 171 -6.03 -10.12 -12.43
N VAL A 172 -5.16 -9.14 -12.71
CA VAL A 172 -4.93 -8.65 -14.08
C VAL A 172 -4.45 -9.77 -15.00
N ILE A 173 -3.41 -10.52 -14.62
CA ILE A 173 -2.90 -11.60 -15.49
C ILE A 173 -3.91 -12.74 -15.66
N ASP A 174 -4.67 -13.09 -14.63
CA ASP A 174 -5.71 -14.12 -14.73
C ASP A 174 -6.78 -13.70 -15.76
N CYS A 175 -7.24 -12.45 -15.73
CA CYS A 175 -8.16 -11.92 -16.74
C CYS A 175 -7.59 -11.98 -18.17
N PHE A 176 -6.32 -11.60 -18.36
CA PHE A 176 -5.67 -11.70 -19.67
C PHE A 176 -5.59 -13.14 -20.16
N LYS A 177 -5.30 -14.09 -19.26
CA LYS A 177 -5.22 -15.52 -19.60
C LYS A 177 -6.58 -16.10 -19.95
N ASP A 178 -7.62 -15.78 -19.19
CA ASP A 178 -8.97 -16.26 -19.45
C ASP A 178 -9.46 -15.76 -20.81
N HIS A 179 -9.20 -14.48 -21.12
CA HIS A 179 -9.50 -13.93 -22.44
C HIS A 179 -8.70 -14.60 -23.57
N ALA A 180 -7.39 -14.79 -23.37
CA ALA A 180 -6.52 -15.40 -24.37
C ALA A 180 -6.86 -16.88 -24.59
N ALA A 181 -7.31 -17.59 -23.55
CA ALA A 181 -7.80 -18.96 -23.62
C ALA A 181 -9.06 -19.09 -24.48
N ALA A 182 -9.99 -18.13 -24.38
CA ALA A 182 -11.17 -18.08 -25.26
C ALA A 182 -10.80 -17.95 -26.74
N SER A 183 -9.66 -17.32 -27.04
CA SER A 183 -9.13 -17.15 -28.40
C SER A 183 -8.08 -18.22 -28.80
N ASN A 184 -7.82 -19.20 -27.92
CA ASN A 184 -6.77 -20.22 -28.08
C ASN A 184 -5.38 -19.65 -28.43
N THR A 185 -5.04 -18.51 -27.83
CA THR A 185 -3.75 -17.83 -27.99
C THR A 185 -3.04 -17.71 -26.64
N PRO A 186 -1.70 -17.89 -26.57
CA PRO A 186 -0.96 -17.62 -25.33
C PRO A 186 -0.82 -16.11 -25.10
N VAL A 187 -0.80 -15.67 -23.84
CA VAL A 187 -0.45 -14.28 -23.48
C VAL A 187 1.06 -14.09 -23.62
N TRP A 188 1.51 -12.96 -24.15
CA TRP A 188 2.92 -12.54 -24.06
C TRP A 188 3.12 -11.61 -22.87
N TYR A 189 4.19 -11.78 -22.10
CA TYR A 189 4.48 -10.97 -20.93
C TYR A 189 5.88 -10.34 -20.94
N GLY A 190 5.95 -9.02 -20.95
CA GLY A 190 7.19 -8.26 -20.79
C GLY A 190 7.28 -7.65 -19.40
N TYR A 191 8.46 -7.65 -18.78
CA TYR A 191 8.68 -6.91 -17.54
C TYR A 191 10.08 -6.31 -17.46
N HIS A 192 10.19 -5.17 -16.77
CA HIS A 192 11.50 -4.53 -16.52
C HIS A 192 12.26 -5.22 -15.38
N LYS A 193 13.60 -5.26 -15.42
CA LYS A 193 14.43 -5.91 -14.40
C LYS A 193 14.26 -5.35 -12.99
N ASP A 194 13.86 -4.08 -12.87
CA ASP A 194 13.66 -3.39 -11.59
C ASP A 194 12.33 -3.77 -10.93
N ALA A 195 11.52 -4.60 -11.59
CA ALA A 195 10.21 -5.02 -11.10
C ALA A 195 10.33 -5.86 -9.82
N HIS A 196 9.42 -5.59 -8.87
CA HIS A 196 9.28 -6.39 -7.66
C HIS A 196 8.94 -7.86 -7.99
N THR A 197 9.27 -8.78 -7.08
CA THR A 197 9.08 -10.24 -7.28
C THR A 197 7.64 -10.64 -7.63
N SER A 198 6.64 -9.87 -7.19
CA SER A 198 5.24 -10.05 -7.56
C SER A 198 4.98 -9.89 -9.06
N LEU A 199 5.64 -8.94 -9.73
CA LEU A 199 5.59 -8.78 -11.19
C LEU A 199 6.45 -9.84 -11.88
N VAL A 200 7.63 -10.14 -11.33
CA VAL A 200 8.52 -11.17 -11.90
C VAL A 200 7.82 -12.54 -11.92
N GLY A 201 7.07 -12.88 -10.87
CA GLY A 201 6.34 -14.15 -10.76
C GLY A 201 5.26 -14.36 -11.82
N ILE A 202 4.75 -13.30 -12.45
CA ILE A 202 3.80 -13.41 -13.57
C ILE A 202 4.38 -14.23 -14.73
N ARG A 203 5.70 -14.23 -14.90
CA ARG A 203 6.35 -15.01 -15.97
C ARG A 203 5.96 -16.49 -15.92
N GLU A 204 5.68 -17.06 -14.75
CA GLU A 204 5.26 -18.47 -14.61
C GLU A 204 3.85 -18.72 -15.14
N SER A 205 3.09 -17.66 -15.42
CA SER A 205 1.74 -17.74 -15.96
C SER A 205 1.70 -17.84 -17.48
N THR A 206 2.85 -17.69 -18.17
CA THR A 206 2.97 -17.86 -19.62
C THR A 206 4.35 -18.34 -20.04
N LYS A 207 4.43 -19.16 -21.10
CA LYS A 207 5.71 -19.57 -21.68
C LYS A 207 6.36 -18.50 -22.56
N LEU A 208 5.62 -17.43 -22.89
CA LEU A 208 6.09 -16.36 -23.76
C LEU A 208 6.33 -15.11 -22.91
N HIS A 209 7.55 -14.96 -22.44
CA HIS A 209 7.92 -13.84 -21.60
C HIS A 209 9.28 -13.23 -21.97
N ARG A 210 9.50 -11.97 -21.63
CA ARG A 210 10.78 -11.27 -21.78
C ARG A 210 11.06 -10.40 -20.56
N CYS A 211 12.27 -10.51 -20.02
CA CYS A 211 12.81 -9.52 -19.09
C CYS A 211 13.57 -8.47 -19.91
N PHE A 212 13.26 -7.19 -19.67
CA PHE A 212 14.02 -6.06 -20.21
C PHE A 212 15.07 -5.66 -19.19
N ALA A 213 16.34 -5.77 -19.56
CA ALA A 213 17.47 -5.57 -18.66
C ALA A 213 17.84 -4.08 -18.48
N THR A 214 17.41 -3.22 -19.40
CA THR A 214 17.64 -1.78 -19.34
C THR A 214 16.47 -1.01 -19.93
N ASP A 215 16.44 0.28 -19.62
CA ASP A 215 15.49 1.26 -20.14
C ASP A 215 15.58 1.34 -21.67
N GLU A 216 16.80 1.33 -22.21
CA GLU A 216 17.04 1.37 -23.66
C GLU A 216 16.45 0.14 -24.37
N GLU A 217 16.46 -1.04 -23.75
CA GLU A 217 15.81 -2.20 -24.34
C GLU A 217 14.29 -2.05 -24.42
N VAL A 218 13.68 -1.38 -23.44
CA VAL A 218 12.24 -1.05 -23.45
C VAL A 218 11.96 -0.04 -24.55
N ASP A 219 12.73 1.05 -24.60
CA ASP A 219 12.57 2.11 -25.59
C ASP A 219 12.73 1.59 -27.02
N ILE A 220 13.75 0.77 -27.28
CA ILE A 220 13.96 0.14 -28.59
C ILE A 220 12.77 -0.76 -28.94
N TRP A 221 12.25 -1.51 -27.98
CA TRP A 221 11.10 -2.38 -28.19
C TRP A 221 9.82 -1.59 -28.52
N ILE A 222 9.53 -0.52 -27.78
CA ILE A 222 8.39 0.38 -28.05
C ILE A 222 8.56 1.04 -29.43
N ASN A 223 9.73 1.62 -29.71
CA ASN A 223 10.02 2.34 -30.95
C ASN A 223 10.05 1.43 -32.20
N SER A 224 10.30 0.14 -32.02
CA SER A 224 10.21 -0.86 -33.09
C SER A 224 8.79 -1.41 -33.31
N GLY A 225 7.78 -0.82 -32.67
CA GLY A 225 6.39 -1.26 -32.76
C GLY A 225 6.14 -2.59 -32.04
N GLY A 226 6.91 -2.87 -30.99
CA GLY A 226 6.81 -4.09 -30.20
C GLY A 226 7.51 -5.31 -30.82
N LEU A 227 8.49 -5.12 -31.70
CA LEU A 227 9.18 -6.23 -32.39
C LEU A 227 9.84 -7.20 -31.40
N GLY A 228 9.60 -8.50 -31.58
CA GLY A 228 10.02 -9.53 -30.61
C GLY A 228 9.11 -9.62 -29.38
N GLY A 229 8.01 -8.86 -29.36
CA GLY A 229 6.94 -8.91 -28.37
C GLY A 229 5.76 -9.79 -28.80
N PRO A 230 4.50 -9.40 -28.49
CA PRO A 230 3.32 -10.14 -28.88
C PRO A 230 3.18 -10.19 -30.42
N ARG A 231 2.74 -11.34 -30.95
CA ARG A 231 2.38 -11.47 -32.37
C ARG A 231 1.09 -10.73 -32.69
N ALA A 232 0.83 -10.51 -33.98
CA ALA A 232 -0.45 -9.96 -34.43
C ALA A 232 -1.63 -10.78 -33.86
N ARG A 233 -2.61 -10.09 -33.25
CA ARG A 233 -3.79 -10.67 -32.55
C ARG A 233 -3.47 -11.47 -31.28
N GLN A 234 -2.23 -11.45 -30.80
CA GLN A 234 -1.87 -11.99 -29.50
C GLN A 234 -1.96 -10.89 -28.44
N LEU A 235 -2.51 -11.21 -27.27
CA LEU A 235 -2.46 -10.28 -26.14
C LEU A 235 -1.04 -10.17 -25.59
N GLY A 236 -0.57 -8.94 -25.42
CA GLY A 236 0.66 -8.61 -24.73
C GLY A 236 0.38 -7.80 -23.47
N LEU A 237 1.08 -8.12 -22.39
CA LEU A 237 1.10 -7.34 -21.16
C LEU A 237 2.55 -6.91 -20.90
N PHE A 238 2.78 -5.62 -20.72
CA PHE A 238 4.05 -5.07 -20.27
C PHE A 238 3.86 -4.49 -18.86
N ALA A 239 4.78 -4.80 -17.94
CA ALA A 239 4.72 -4.33 -16.56
C ALA A 239 6.07 -3.81 -16.07
N TYR A 240 6.03 -2.65 -15.40
CA TYR A 240 7.20 -2.03 -14.79
C TYR A 240 6.76 -1.27 -13.52
N PRO A 241 7.64 -1.10 -12.53
CA PRO A 241 7.31 -0.33 -11.33
C PRO A 241 7.41 1.18 -11.62
N GLY A 242 6.54 1.99 -11.05
CA GLY A 242 6.73 3.45 -11.04
C GLY A 242 7.96 3.87 -10.23
N GLN A 243 8.28 3.10 -9.18
CA GLN A 243 9.49 3.25 -8.38
C GLN A 243 10.00 1.88 -7.92
N SER A 244 11.30 1.61 -8.10
CA SER A 244 11.92 0.38 -7.63
C SER A 244 11.93 0.32 -6.11
N ASN A 245 11.43 -0.77 -5.53
CA ASN A 245 11.50 -1.02 -4.09
C ASN A 245 12.92 -1.36 -3.62
N MET A 246 13.83 -1.72 -4.54
CA MET A 246 15.21 -2.09 -4.23
C MET A 246 16.14 -0.88 -4.25
N THR A 247 16.02 -0.03 -5.28
CA THR A 247 16.96 1.09 -5.52
C THR A 247 16.35 2.46 -5.26
N GLY A 248 15.02 2.54 -5.08
CA GLY A 248 14.31 3.82 -5.00
C GLY A 248 14.22 4.60 -6.32
N ARG A 249 14.82 4.08 -7.41
CA ARG A 249 14.80 4.70 -8.74
C ARG A 249 13.38 4.77 -9.28
N ARG A 250 13.01 5.92 -9.87
CA ARG A 250 11.74 6.09 -10.59
C ARG A 250 11.94 5.81 -12.07
N LEU A 251 11.02 5.05 -12.65
CA LEU A 251 11.05 4.71 -14.07
C LEU A 251 10.14 5.67 -14.85
N PRO A 252 10.35 5.84 -16.16
CA PRO A 252 9.53 6.72 -16.98
C PRO A 252 8.05 6.31 -16.93
N LEU A 253 7.16 7.29 -16.70
CA LEU A 253 5.70 7.05 -16.64
C LEU A 253 5.04 7.04 -18.02
N ASN A 254 5.80 7.25 -19.09
CA ASN A 254 5.34 7.41 -20.46
C ASN A 254 5.62 6.19 -21.36
N TRP A 255 6.11 5.10 -20.80
CA TRP A 255 6.26 3.80 -21.50
C TRP A 255 4.94 3.06 -21.63
#